data_AF-A0A518GQK8-F1
#
_entry.id   AF-A0A518GQK8-F1
#
_cell.length_a   1.000
_cell.length_b   1.000
_cell.length_c   1.000
_cell.angle_alpha   90.00
_cell.angle_beta   90.00
_cell.angle_gamma   90.00
#
_symmetry.space_group_name_H-M   'P 1'
#
loop_
_entity.id
_entity.type
_entity.pdbx_description
1 polymer ?
#
loop_
_entity_poly.entity_id
_entity_poly.type
_entity_poly.pdbx_seq_one_letter_code
_entity_poly.pdbx_strand_id
1 'polypeptide(L)'
;MPSERSKQIDMAGIRLKADLSIGCCQLSHASSLPLSETFVCLSPSEVSITFWGDTKEPWDGVTLVNVYMFKHPHGRKEFERLQEFFSGTRKKRARLPEGIPFTEETLAIKNVPESWEHSAFARSARDFIHTYNSKRFGVLVRFMGKEGTILDNPLIKRIHRNLRLIEDQWIVKYPETETRRKRSSQLDGVELPFDVQSDIQTAISIAQSTLKLKPKAKPEQTAKAIHDFIEQTRADRTRSMDRDQLSIELGALWGAALCNAARWRWLSVGRKGKAGVTAVVNENGSFAVNPFALIYGIMSTKKNVNNALLLFNMICSGRMPESADNSYTWLS
;
A
#
# COMPACT_ATOMS: atom_id res chain seq x y z
N MET A 1 39.44 3.86 5.31
CA MET A 1 38.13 4.39 5.72
C MET A 1 37.34 3.26 6.38
N PRO A 2 36.76 3.45 7.58
CA PRO A 2 35.92 2.42 8.18
C PRO A 2 34.71 2.18 7.28
N SER A 3 34.64 1.00 6.65
CA SER A 3 33.47 0.60 5.88
C SER A 3 32.26 0.58 6.81
N GLU A 4 31.20 1.31 6.47
CA GLU A 4 29.91 1.22 7.18
C GLU A 4 29.53 -0.26 7.31
N ARG A 5 29.46 -0.76 8.55
CA ARG A 5 29.12 -2.16 8.82
C ARG A 5 27.61 -2.41 8.75
N SER A 6 26.80 -1.36 8.93
CA SER A 6 25.35 -1.47 9.02
C SER A 6 24.68 -0.37 8.21
N LYS A 7 23.55 -0.70 7.57
CA LYS A 7 22.74 0.23 6.81
C LYS A 7 21.26 -0.02 7.06
N GLN A 8 20.53 1.02 7.45
CA GLN A 8 19.07 1.05 7.43
C GLN A 8 18.62 1.63 6.08
N ILE A 9 17.58 1.02 5.49
CA ILE A 9 17.00 1.41 4.22
C ILE A 9 15.51 1.63 4.45
N ASP A 10 15.08 2.88 4.36
CA ASP A 10 13.66 3.23 4.28
C ASP A 10 13.12 2.80 2.93
N MET A 11 12.03 2.02 2.93
CA MET A 11 11.42 1.47 1.73
C MET A 11 10.32 2.40 1.17
N ALA A 12 10.11 3.58 1.74
CA ALA A 12 9.25 4.61 1.19
C ALA A 12 9.69 4.99 -0.23
N GLY A 13 8.81 4.79 -1.21
CA GLY A 13 9.07 5.12 -2.61
C GLY A 13 10.06 4.20 -3.35
N ILE A 14 10.68 3.23 -2.67
CA ILE A 14 11.59 2.25 -3.28
C ILE A 14 11.17 0.82 -2.97
N ARG A 15 11.82 -0.14 -3.63
CA ARG A 15 11.69 -1.58 -3.37
C ARG A 15 13.04 -2.25 -3.60
N LEU A 16 13.22 -3.45 -3.05
CA LEU A 16 14.36 -4.28 -3.38
C LEU A 16 14.27 -4.69 -4.86
N LYS A 17 15.39 -5.02 -5.50
CA LYS A 17 15.35 -5.72 -6.81
C LYS A 17 14.65 -7.08 -6.67
N ALA A 18 14.18 -7.63 -7.79
CA ALA A 18 13.42 -8.88 -7.78
C ALA A 18 14.21 -10.05 -7.18
N ASP A 19 15.49 -10.15 -7.52
CA ASP A 19 16.39 -11.17 -6.99
C ASP A 19 17.38 -10.53 -6.03
N LEU A 20 17.30 -10.98 -4.77
CA LEU A 20 18.22 -10.57 -3.72
C LEU A 20 19.15 -11.74 -3.39
N SER A 21 20.46 -11.52 -3.46
CA SER A 21 21.45 -12.48 -2.97
C SER A 21 22.34 -11.81 -1.93
N ILE A 22 22.45 -12.44 -0.75
CA ILE A 22 23.20 -11.90 0.39
C ILE A 22 23.63 -13.07 1.30
N GLY A 23 24.87 -13.04 1.79
CA GLY A 23 25.48 -14.18 2.48
C GLY A 23 25.36 -15.46 1.64
N CYS A 24 24.93 -16.55 2.26
CA CYS A 24 24.60 -17.81 1.61
C CYS A 24 23.09 -17.95 1.26
N CYS A 25 22.34 -16.85 1.26
CA CYS A 25 20.91 -16.84 0.97
C CYS A 25 20.60 -16.20 -0.39
N GLN A 26 19.52 -16.68 -1.01
CA GLN A 26 18.88 -16.04 -2.15
C GLN A 26 17.39 -15.90 -1.89
N LEU A 27 16.82 -14.75 -2.24
CA LEU A 27 15.41 -14.45 -2.10
C LEU A 27 14.85 -13.93 -3.41
N SER A 28 14.05 -14.76 -4.08
CA SER A 28 13.34 -14.39 -5.31
C SER A 28 12.09 -13.55 -4.99
N HIS A 29 11.67 -12.73 -5.96
CA HIS A 29 10.53 -11.83 -5.84
C HIS A 29 10.61 -10.85 -4.66
N ALA A 30 11.83 -10.47 -4.23
CA ALA A 30 12.05 -9.55 -3.12
C ALA A 30 11.43 -8.15 -3.37
N SER A 31 11.34 -7.73 -4.62
CA SER A 31 10.64 -6.49 -5.04
C SER A 31 9.15 -6.47 -4.73
N SER A 32 8.55 -7.62 -4.45
CA SER A 32 7.13 -7.74 -4.13
C SER A 32 6.85 -7.65 -2.62
N LEU A 33 7.87 -7.71 -1.76
CA LEU A 33 7.66 -7.76 -0.31
C LEU A 33 6.99 -6.47 0.20
N PRO A 34 6.00 -6.57 1.09
CA PRO A 34 5.33 -5.41 1.66
C PRO A 34 6.21 -4.80 2.77
N LEU A 35 7.33 -4.19 2.40
CA LEU A 35 8.32 -3.67 3.34
C LEU A 35 8.08 -2.20 3.65
N SER A 36 8.19 -1.86 4.94
CA SER A 36 8.40 -0.50 5.42
C SER A 36 9.90 -0.18 5.50
N GLU A 37 10.70 -1.09 6.03
CA GLU A 37 12.13 -0.89 6.25
C GLU A 37 12.94 -2.18 6.04
N THR A 38 14.24 -2.01 5.78
CA THR A 38 15.21 -3.10 5.80
C THR A 38 16.47 -2.67 6.53
N PHE A 39 17.00 -3.52 7.41
CA PHE A 39 18.27 -3.28 8.11
C PHE A 39 19.26 -4.37 7.75
N VAL A 40 20.48 -3.99 7.36
CA VAL A 40 21.52 -4.90 6.88
C VAL A 40 22.82 -4.67 7.62
N CYS A 41 23.39 -5.72 8.20
CA CYS A 41 24.75 -5.73 8.73
C CYS A 41 25.65 -6.63 7.89
N LEU A 42 26.82 -6.13 7.52
CA LEU A 42 27.80 -6.83 6.69
C LEU A 42 29.13 -6.94 7.43
N SER A 43 29.67 -8.15 7.46
CA SER A 43 31.06 -8.42 7.83
C SER A 43 31.59 -9.62 7.02
N PRO A 44 32.91 -9.87 7.01
CA PRO A 44 33.47 -11.00 6.26
C PRO A 44 32.97 -12.38 6.71
N SER A 45 32.62 -12.55 7.99
CA SER A 45 32.20 -13.82 8.59
C SER A 45 30.73 -13.86 9.00
N GLU A 46 30.05 -12.72 9.05
CA GLU A 46 28.67 -12.60 9.53
C GLU A 46 27.91 -11.60 8.67
N VAL A 47 26.73 -11.99 8.23
CA VAL A 47 25.82 -11.13 7.49
C VAL A 47 24.43 -11.26 8.12
N SER A 48 23.74 -10.15 8.32
CA SER A 48 22.34 -10.18 8.73
C SER A 48 21.49 -9.23 7.92
N ILE A 49 20.24 -9.64 7.68
CA ILE A 49 19.22 -8.80 7.06
C ILE A 49 17.92 -8.94 7.85
N THR A 50 17.29 -7.81 8.13
CA THR A 50 16.00 -7.72 8.82
C THR A 50 15.00 -7.04 7.90
N PHE A 51 13.88 -7.72 7.66
CA PHE A 51 12.77 -7.21 6.88
C PHE A 51 11.65 -6.76 7.83
N TRP A 52 11.25 -5.50 7.77
CA TRP A 52 10.11 -4.97 8.51
C TRP A 52 8.91 -4.83 7.56
N GLY A 53 7.77 -5.39 7.96
CA GLY A 53 6.56 -5.42 7.16
C GLY A 53 5.64 -4.23 7.40
N ASP A 54 5.13 -3.64 6.32
CA ASP A 54 3.96 -2.77 6.32
C ASP A 54 2.71 -3.62 5.98
N THR A 55 2.29 -4.41 6.97
CA THR A 55 1.13 -5.31 6.83
C THR A 55 -0.12 -4.67 7.40
N LYS A 56 -1.23 -4.76 6.66
CA LYS A 56 -2.54 -4.28 7.10
C LYS A 56 -3.19 -5.28 8.07
N GLU A 57 -4.28 -4.85 8.71
CA GLU A 57 -5.17 -5.72 9.50
C GLU A 57 -5.46 -7.05 8.77
N PRO A 58 -5.47 -8.20 9.47
CA PRO A 58 -5.35 -8.35 10.93
C PRO A 58 -3.89 -8.45 11.44
N TRP A 59 -2.89 -8.10 10.62
CA TRP A 59 -1.47 -8.14 10.96
C TRP A 59 -0.90 -6.74 11.20
N ASP A 60 -1.74 -5.80 11.57
CA ASP A 60 -1.35 -4.45 11.92
C ASP A 60 -0.41 -4.49 13.15
N GLY A 61 0.68 -3.71 13.06
CA GLY A 61 1.77 -3.71 14.03
C GLY A 61 3.06 -4.34 13.51
N VAL A 62 3.88 -4.85 14.43
CA VAL A 62 5.24 -5.31 14.12
C VAL A 62 5.20 -6.71 13.52
N THR A 63 5.42 -6.79 12.21
CA THR A 63 5.84 -8.01 11.52
C THR A 63 7.30 -7.88 11.12
N LEU A 64 8.15 -8.82 11.53
CA LEU A 64 9.53 -8.85 11.10
C LEU A 64 10.03 -10.25 10.76
N VAL A 65 11.02 -10.30 9.87
CA VAL A 65 11.79 -11.50 9.58
C VAL A 65 13.28 -11.16 9.66
N ASN A 66 14.02 -11.80 10.54
CA ASN A 66 15.48 -11.69 10.61
C ASN A 66 16.11 -12.92 9.94
N VAL A 67 17.16 -12.71 9.16
CA VAL A 67 18.02 -13.77 8.64
C VAL A 67 19.45 -13.45 9.04
N TYR A 68 20.02 -14.27 9.92
CA TYR A 68 21.42 -14.21 10.31
C TYR A 68 22.18 -15.32 9.58
N MET A 69 23.34 -15.00 9.02
CA MET A 69 24.17 -15.91 8.24
C MET A 69 25.61 -15.82 8.74
N PHE A 70 26.24 -16.98 8.91
CA PHE A 70 27.56 -17.13 9.51
C PHE A 70 28.44 -18.00 8.62
N LYS A 71 29.67 -17.56 8.36
CA LYS A 71 30.66 -18.31 7.58
C LYS A 71 31.60 -19.08 8.50
N HIS A 72 31.54 -20.40 8.43
CA HIS A 72 32.41 -21.29 9.19
C HIS A 72 33.82 -21.37 8.59
N PRO A 73 34.85 -21.58 9.42
CA PRO A 73 34.78 -21.73 10.87
C PRO A 73 34.63 -20.41 11.64
N HIS A 74 34.96 -19.27 11.02
CA HIS A 74 35.12 -17.98 11.72
C HIS A 74 33.87 -17.47 12.44
N GLY A 75 32.68 -17.65 11.86
CA GLY A 75 31.40 -17.24 12.46
C GLY A 75 30.73 -18.29 13.34
N ARG A 76 31.33 -19.47 13.54
CA ARG A 76 30.67 -20.60 14.25
C ARG A 76 30.32 -20.24 15.70
N LYS A 77 31.26 -19.62 16.42
CA LYS A 77 31.04 -19.25 17.83
C LYS A 77 29.86 -18.30 17.99
N GLU A 78 29.70 -17.35 17.07
CA GLU A 78 28.59 -16.39 17.13
C GLU A 78 27.26 -17.02 16.73
N PHE A 79 27.26 -17.93 15.74
CA PHE A 79 26.09 -18.73 15.40
C PHE A 79 25.58 -19.54 16.60
N GLU A 80 26.48 -20.27 17.27
CA GLU A 80 26.18 -21.07 18.47
C GLU A 80 25.65 -20.18 19.60
N ARG A 81 26.27 -19.01 19.83
CA ARG A 81 25.82 -18.02 20.82
C ARG A 81 24.40 -17.53 20.55
N LEU A 82 24.04 -17.22 19.31
CA LEU A 82 22.68 -16.80 18.95
C LEU A 82 21.68 -17.94 19.09
N GLN A 83 22.05 -19.15 18.67
CA GLN A 83 21.21 -20.34 18.82
C GLN A 83 20.90 -20.58 20.31
N GLU A 84 21.91 -20.55 21.17
CA GLU A 84 21.77 -20.69 22.62
C GLU A 84 20.84 -19.60 23.18
N PHE A 85 21.12 -18.32 22.87
CA PHE A 85 20.33 -17.18 23.32
C PHE A 85 18.84 -17.32 23.00
N PHE A 86 18.50 -17.67 21.76
CA PHE A 86 17.09 -17.82 21.38
C PHE A 86 16.47 -19.09 21.99
N SER A 87 17.22 -20.18 22.08
CA SER A 87 16.74 -21.47 22.61
C SER A 87 16.44 -21.43 24.11
N GLY A 88 17.11 -20.55 24.88
CA GLY A 88 16.89 -20.39 26.33
C GLY A 88 15.47 -19.99 26.71
N THR A 89 14.65 -19.55 25.75
CA THR A 89 13.24 -19.16 25.97
C THR A 89 12.26 -19.99 25.12
N ARG A 90 12.67 -21.19 24.66
CA ARG A 90 11.81 -22.08 23.87
C ARG A 90 10.64 -22.62 24.68
N LYS A 91 9.47 -22.74 24.05
CA LYS A 91 8.30 -23.42 24.60
C LYS A 91 8.30 -24.89 24.18
N LYS A 92 8.18 -25.81 25.16
CA LYS A 92 8.12 -27.26 24.91
C LYS A 92 6.92 -27.70 24.06
N ARG A 93 5.81 -26.96 24.12
CA ARG A 93 4.54 -27.25 23.40
C ARG A 93 3.95 -25.95 22.86
N ALA A 94 4.58 -25.37 21.85
CA ALA A 94 4.03 -24.19 21.20
C ALA A 94 2.86 -24.57 20.28
N ARG A 95 1.88 -23.67 20.21
CA ARG A 95 0.80 -23.70 19.24
C ARG A 95 0.75 -22.36 18.55
N LEU A 96 0.41 -22.35 17.27
CA LEU A 96 0.15 -21.14 16.51
C LEU A 96 -1.16 -20.48 17.02
N PRO A 97 -1.45 -19.21 16.66
CA PRO A 97 -2.66 -18.51 17.11
C PRO A 97 -3.97 -19.23 16.77
N GLU A 98 -3.95 -20.04 15.71
CA GLU A 98 -5.07 -20.84 15.22
C GLU A 98 -5.24 -22.16 15.99
N GLY A 99 -4.41 -22.41 17.00
CA GLY A 99 -4.46 -23.60 17.86
C GLY A 99 -3.70 -24.82 17.30
N ILE A 100 -3.10 -24.70 16.11
CA ILE A 100 -2.31 -25.73 15.45
C ILE A 100 -0.99 -25.94 16.20
N PRO A 101 -0.58 -27.18 16.51
CA PRO A 101 0.75 -27.46 17.07
C PRO A 101 1.87 -26.98 16.14
N PHE A 102 2.86 -26.29 16.69
CA PHE A 102 4.08 -25.98 15.95
C PHE A 102 4.89 -27.27 15.74
N THR A 103 5.35 -27.47 14.51
CA THR A 103 6.28 -28.56 14.14
C THR A 103 7.52 -27.96 13.48
N GLU A 104 8.60 -28.73 13.35
CA GLU A 104 9.84 -28.21 12.75
C GLU A 104 9.65 -27.78 11.30
N GLU A 105 8.73 -28.42 10.58
CA GLU A 105 8.37 -28.14 9.19
C GLU A 105 7.56 -26.84 9.03
N THR A 106 7.01 -26.31 10.13
CA THR A 106 6.19 -25.08 10.11
C THR A 106 7.06 -23.90 9.69
N LEU A 107 6.89 -23.39 8.47
CA LEU A 107 7.71 -22.32 7.86
C LEU A 107 9.18 -22.71 7.60
N ALA A 108 9.50 -24.00 7.54
CA ALA A 108 10.83 -24.44 7.12
C ALA A 108 11.12 -24.05 5.67
N ILE A 109 12.31 -23.53 5.41
CA ILE A 109 12.82 -23.30 4.05
C ILE A 109 12.73 -24.59 3.25
N LYS A 110 12.13 -24.51 2.07
CA LYS A 110 11.98 -25.66 1.17
C LYS A 110 13.22 -25.86 0.31
N ASN A 111 13.47 -27.10 -0.11
CA ASN A 111 14.55 -27.48 -1.01
C ASN A 111 15.93 -27.05 -0.47
N VAL A 112 16.13 -27.22 0.83
CA VAL A 112 17.43 -27.04 1.48
C VAL A 112 18.37 -28.15 0.99
N PRO A 113 19.65 -27.87 0.65
CA PRO A 113 20.58 -28.91 0.22
C PRO A 113 20.74 -30.00 1.29
N GLU A 114 20.92 -31.25 0.87
CA GLU A 114 20.97 -32.41 1.77
C GLU A 114 22.11 -32.35 2.81
N SER A 115 23.17 -31.57 2.51
CA SER A 115 24.30 -31.37 3.41
C SER A 115 23.99 -30.47 4.61
N TRP A 116 22.79 -29.89 4.68
CA TRP A 116 22.39 -29.01 5.76
C TRP A 116 21.50 -29.73 6.77
N GLU A 117 21.85 -29.55 8.04
CA GLU A 117 21.04 -29.97 9.18
C GLU A 117 20.05 -28.85 9.52
N HIS A 118 18.78 -29.21 9.71
CA HIS A 118 17.72 -28.28 10.08
C HIS A 118 17.20 -28.61 11.49
N SER A 119 16.96 -27.56 12.27
CA SER A 119 16.20 -27.64 13.52
C SER A 119 15.33 -26.38 13.66
N ALA A 120 14.24 -26.46 14.40
CA ALA A 120 13.41 -25.30 14.68
C ALA A 120 12.78 -25.35 16.07
N PHE A 121 12.47 -24.18 16.60
CA PHE A 121 11.76 -24.06 17.86
C PHE A 121 10.95 -22.77 17.92
N ALA A 122 9.94 -22.76 18.79
CA ALA A 122 9.06 -21.63 19.01
C ALA A 122 9.31 -21.02 20.39
N ARG A 123 9.35 -19.69 20.46
CA ARG A 123 9.39 -18.92 21.72
C ARG A 123 8.02 -18.46 22.15
N SER A 124 7.12 -18.26 21.20
CA SER A 124 5.71 -17.93 21.44
C SER A 124 4.83 -18.50 20.33
N ALA A 125 3.53 -18.21 20.35
CA ALA A 125 2.63 -18.56 19.25
C ALA A 125 2.97 -17.81 17.94
N ARG A 126 3.77 -16.74 18.00
CA ARG A 126 4.09 -15.87 16.86
C ARG A 126 5.57 -15.49 16.77
N ASP A 127 6.46 -16.29 17.35
CA ASP A 127 7.91 -16.09 17.30
C ASP A 127 8.58 -17.45 17.14
N PHE A 128 9.04 -17.71 15.92
CA PHE A 128 9.62 -18.98 15.49
C PHE A 128 11.03 -18.80 14.98
N ILE A 129 11.90 -19.75 15.32
CA ILE A 129 13.30 -19.74 14.95
C ILE A 129 13.59 -21.05 14.22
N HIS A 130 14.18 -20.92 13.05
CA HIS A 130 14.75 -22.02 12.27
C HIS A 130 16.26 -21.85 12.23
N THR A 131 16.99 -22.92 12.47
CA THR A 131 18.44 -22.98 12.33
C THR A 131 18.80 -23.99 11.26
N TYR A 132 19.68 -23.60 10.35
CA TYR A 132 20.22 -24.44 9.29
C TYR A 132 21.74 -24.42 9.41
N ASN A 133 22.36 -25.60 9.49
CA ASN A 133 23.79 -25.73 9.73
C ASN A 133 24.42 -26.65 8.69
N SER A 134 25.52 -26.22 8.09
CA SER A 134 26.34 -27.03 7.19
C SER A 134 27.80 -26.95 7.63
N LYS A 135 28.67 -27.69 6.94
CA LYS A 135 30.13 -27.60 7.15
C LYS A 135 30.66 -26.18 6.96
N ARG A 136 30.07 -25.40 6.04
CA ARG A 136 30.58 -24.08 5.62
C ARG A 136 29.81 -22.91 6.20
N PHE A 137 28.53 -23.08 6.53
CA PHE A 137 27.66 -21.98 6.93
C PHE A 137 26.70 -22.36 8.05
N GLY A 138 26.35 -21.38 8.89
CA GLY A 138 25.21 -21.42 9.79
C GLY A 138 24.21 -20.34 9.41
N VAL A 139 22.92 -20.64 9.42
CA VAL A 139 21.84 -19.69 9.15
C VAL A 139 20.78 -19.79 10.23
N LEU A 140 20.38 -18.65 10.78
CA LEU A 140 19.26 -18.54 11.72
C LEU A 140 18.20 -17.61 11.12
N VAL A 141 16.99 -18.13 10.92
CA VAL A 141 15.84 -17.37 10.45
C VAL A 141 14.84 -17.22 11.59
N ARG A 142 14.48 -15.99 11.92
CA ARG A 142 13.47 -15.68 12.92
C ARG A 142 12.25 -15.05 12.25
N PHE A 143 11.09 -15.68 12.39
CA PHE A 143 9.81 -15.14 11.96
C PHE A 143 9.05 -14.63 13.19
N MET A 144 8.67 -13.36 13.19
CA MET A 144 7.98 -12.74 14.32
C MET A 144 6.81 -11.89 13.86
N GLY A 145 5.65 -12.05 14.52
CA GLY A 145 4.47 -11.22 14.33
C GLY A 145 3.84 -10.83 15.66
N LYS A 146 3.30 -9.62 15.75
CA LYS A 146 2.54 -9.17 16.92
C LYS A 146 1.11 -9.71 16.91
N GLU A 147 0.44 -9.63 15.76
CA GLU A 147 -1.00 -9.87 15.61
C GLU A 147 -1.31 -10.75 14.39
N GLY A 148 -2.56 -11.18 14.29
CA GLY A 148 -3.06 -12.03 13.21
C GLY A 148 -2.47 -13.45 13.20
N THR A 149 -2.71 -14.12 12.08
CA THR A 149 -2.25 -15.48 11.78
C THR A 149 -0.86 -15.46 11.16
N ILE A 150 0.08 -16.22 11.70
CA ILE A 150 1.49 -16.13 11.27
C ILE A 150 1.75 -16.78 9.90
N LEU A 151 0.99 -17.82 9.55
CA LEU A 151 1.15 -18.54 8.28
C LEU A 151 0.61 -17.77 7.07
N ASP A 152 -0.39 -16.92 7.29
CA ASP A 152 -0.98 -16.09 6.25
C ASP A 152 -0.44 -14.67 6.19
N ASN A 153 0.43 -14.30 7.14
CA ASN A 153 1.09 -13.01 7.13
C ASN A 153 1.82 -12.78 5.77
N PRO A 154 1.49 -11.71 5.03
CA PRO A 154 1.98 -11.51 3.66
C PRO A 154 3.50 -11.43 3.53
N LEU A 155 4.20 -10.87 4.52
CA LEU A 155 5.66 -10.79 4.51
C LEU A 155 6.28 -12.16 4.77
N ILE A 156 5.89 -12.81 5.88
CA ILE A 156 6.41 -14.11 6.30
C ILE A 156 6.17 -15.16 5.21
N LYS A 157 4.94 -15.24 4.70
CA LYS A 157 4.53 -16.17 3.65
C LYS A 157 5.37 -16.02 2.37
N ARG A 158 5.68 -14.78 1.97
CA ARG A 158 6.50 -14.52 0.78
C ARG A 158 7.98 -14.83 1.01
N ILE A 159 8.54 -14.49 2.17
CA ILE A 159 9.94 -14.83 2.47
C ILE A 159 10.10 -16.34 2.55
N HIS A 160 9.28 -17.04 3.34
CA HIS A 160 9.33 -18.49 3.48
C HIS A 160 9.24 -19.22 2.12
N ARG A 161 8.37 -18.77 1.22
CA ARG A 161 8.21 -19.42 -0.10
C ARG A 161 9.41 -19.22 -1.03
N ASN A 162 10.10 -18.09 -0.92
CA ASN A 162 11.08 -17.66 -1.93
C ASN A 162 12.53 -17.62 -1.42
N LEU A 163 12.75 -17.77 -0.12
CA LEU A 163 14.09 -17.88 0.45
C LEU A 163 14.70 -19.24 0.12
N ARG A 164 15.98 -19.25 -0.25
CA ARG A 164 16.78 -20.44 -0.58
C ARG A 164 18.15 -20.31 0.06
N LEU A 165 18.74 -21.46 0.41
CA LEU A 165 20.12 -21.57 0.90
C LEU A 165 21.01 -22.08 -0.23
N ILE A 166 22.15 -21.43 -0.44
CA ILE A 166 23.08 -21.72 -1.54
C ILE A 166 24.43 -22.12 -0.94
N GLU A 167 24.83 -23.38 -1.13
CA GLU A 167 25.96 -24.02 -0.43
C GLU A 167 27.34 -23.45 -0.78
N ASP A 168 27.49 -22.85 -1.95
CA ASP A 168 28.76 -22.30 -2.43
C ASP A 168 28.82 -20.76 -2.44
N GLN A 169 27.76 -20.09 -1.99
CA GLN A 169 27.64 -18.64 -2.07
C GLN A 169 28.01 -17.95 -0.75
N TRP A 170 28.77 -16.86 -0.84
CA TRP A 170 28.94 -15.91 0.26
C TRP A 170 29.06 -14.48 -0.26
N ILE A 171 27.95 -13.74 -0.27
CA ILE A 171 27.88 -12.37 -0.81
C ILE A 171 27.86 -11.36 0.33
N VAL A 172 28.89 -10.52 0.42
CA VAL A 172 28.99 -9.42 1.40
C VAL A 172 28.76 -8.10 0.69
N LYS A 173 27.51 -7.86 0.26
CA LYS A 173 27.09 -6.65 -0.45
C LYS A 173 25.71 -6.21 0.02
N TYR A 174 25.48 -4.91 0.08
CA TYR A 174 24.15 -4.37 0.37
C TYR A 174 23.15 -4.73 -0.75
N PRO A 175 21.88 -4.97 -0.40
CA PRO A 175 20.84 -5.24 -1.38
C PRO A 175 20.69 -4.06 -2.33
N GLU A 176 20.48 -4.37 -3.61
CA GLU A 176 20.15 -3.34 -4.61
C GLU A 176 18.68 -2.96 -4.51
N THR A 177 18.40 -1.67 -4.70
CA THR A 177 17.06 -1.11 -4.68
C THR A 177 16.70 -0.49 -6.02
N GLU A 178 15.41 -0.35 -6.27
CA GLU A 178 14.86 0.39 -7.41
C GLU A 178 13.69 1.25 -6.95
N THR A 179 13.49 2.40 -7.59
CA THR A 179 12.33 3.26 -7.36
C THR A 179 11.06 2.50 -7.69
N ARG A 180 10.05 2.60 -6.82
CA ARG A 180 8.71 2.11 -7.14
C ARG A 180 8.22 2.92 -8.32
N ARG A 181 8.19 2.32 -9.51
CA ARG A 181 7.40 2.86 -10.61
C ARG A 181 5.98 2.99 -10.08
N LYS A 182 5.46 4.22 -9.98
CA LYS A 182 4.01 4.41 -9.81
C LYS A 182 3.41 3.59 -10.94
N ARG A 183 2.72 2.49 -10.61
CA ARG A 183 1.94 1.77 -11.61
C ARG A 183 0.95 2.80 -12.10
N SER A 184 1.20 3.42 -13.25
CA SER A 184 0.11 3.93 -14.05
C SER A 184 -0.69 2.67 -14.39
N SER A 185 -1.67 2.34 -13.55
CA SER A 185 -2.80 1.62 -14.10
C SER A 185 -3.29 2.54 -15.20
N GLN A 186 -3.00 2.20 -16.45
CA GLN A 186 -3.54 2.91 -17.59
C GLN A 186 -5.05 2.89 -17.38
N LEU A 187 -5.54 4.03 -16.90
CA LEU A 187 -6.96 4.28 -16.77
C LEU A 187 -7.38 4.69 -18.17
N ASP A 188 -8.46 4.09 -18.65
CA ASP A 188 -9.06 4.49 -19.91
C ASP A 188 -10.27 5.35 -19.58
N GLY A 189 -10.39 6.49 -20.27
CA GLY A 189 -11.59 7.31 -20.26
C GLY A 189 -12.49 6.90 -21.42
N VAL A 190 -13.69 6.42 -21.13
CA VAL A 190 -14.71 6.08 -22.12
C VAL A 190 -15.85 7.10 -22.04
N GLU A 191 -16.49 7.44 -23.15
CA GLU A 191 -17.68 8.29 -23.13
C GLU A 191 -18.78 7.66 -22.27
N LEU A 192 -19.56 8.52 -21.59
CA LEU A 192 -20.66 8.04 -20.76
C LEU A 192 -21.77 7.44 -21.63
N PRO A 193 -22.37 6.31 -21.22
CA PRO A 193 -23.61 5.82 -21.78
C PRO A 193 -24.73 6.88 -21.76
N PHE A 194 -25.64 6.82 -22.74
CA PHE A 194 -26.69 7.84 -22.93
C PHE A 194 -27.64 7.98 -21.71
N ASP A 195 -28.01 6.86 -21.10
CA ASP A 195 -28.80 6.80 -19.87
C ASP A 195 -28.11 7.56 -18.72
N VAL A 196 -26.81 7.33 -18.51
CA VAL A 196 -26.03 8.05 -17.49
C VAL A 196 -25.96 9.55 -17.80
N GLN A 197 -25.81 9.94 -19.06
CA GLN A 197 -25.84 11.35 -19.45
C GLN A 197 -27.21 12.00 -19.15
N SER A 198 -28.30 11.28 -19.45
CA SER A 198 -29.68 11.72 -19.16
C SER A 198 -29.93 11.89 -17.66
N ASP A 199 -29.43 10.96 -16.84
CA ASP A 199 -29.53 11.03 -15.37
C ASP A 199 -28.77 12.25 -14.82
N ILE A 200 -27.58 12.54 -15.35
CA ILE A 200 -26.81 13.73 -15.00
C ILE A 200 -27.60 15.01 -15.32
N GLN A 201 -28.23 15.11 -16.49
CA GLN A 201 -29.03 16.29 -16.86
C GLN A 201 -30.26 16.47 -15.97
N THR A 202 -30.89 15.37 -15.59
CA THR A 202 -32.02 15.37 -14.65
C THR A 202 -31.56 15.89 -13.28
N ALA A 203 -30.46 15.35 -12.76
CA ALA A 203 -29.87 15.77 -11.49
C ALA A 203 -29.45 17.25 -11.49
N ILE A 204 -28.88 17.74 -12.60
CA ILE A 204 -28.55 19.17 -12.81
C ILE A 204 -29.81 20.04 -12.68
N SER A 205 -30.88 19.66 -13.36
CA SER A 205 -32.13 20.44 -13.39
C SER A 205 -32.81 20.52 -12.02
N ILE A 206 -32.79 19.42 -11.28
CA ILE A 206 -33.29 19.38 -9.89
C ILE A 206 -32.44 20.28 -9.01
N ALA A 207 -31.11 20.15 -9.05
CA ALA A 207 -30.20 20.97 -8.24
C ALA A 207 -30.35 22.48 -8.55
N GLN A 208 -30.48 22.87 -9.82
CA GLN A 208 -30.72 24.27 -10.20
C GLN A 208 -32.01 24.81 -9.57
N SER A 209 -33.08 24.01 -9.60
CA SER A 209 -34.37 24.37 -9.01
C SER A 209 -34.26 24.50 -7.48
N THR A 210 -33.61 23.54 -6.83
CA THR A 210 -33.34 23.54 -5.37
C THR A 210 -32.55 24.79 -4.94
N LEU A 211 -31.55 25.19 -5.72
CA LEU A 211 -30.73 26.37 -5.45
C LEU A 211 -31.33 27.68 -5.98
N LYS A 212 -32.51 27.63 -6.63
CA LYS A 212 -33.18 28.78 -7.27
C LYS A 212 -32.27 29.52 -8.27
N LEU A 213 -31.43 28.77 -8.98
CA LEU A 213 -30.54 29.31 -10.00
C LEU A 213 -31.25 29.45 -11.34
N LYS A 214 -30.89 30.48 -12.11
CA LYS A 214 -31.35 30.60 -13.49
C LYS A 214 -30.69 29.52 -14.37
N PRO A 215 -31.35 29.02 -15.44
CA PRO A 215 -30.80 27.97 -16.33
C PRO A 215 -29.44 28.28 -16.98
N LYS A 216 -28.99 29.55 -16.94
CA LYS A 216 -27.70 30.02 -17.47
C LYS A 216 -26.92 30.83 -16.43
N ALA A 217 -27.03 30.47 -15.16
CA ALA A 217 -26.20 31.07 -14.11
C ALA A 217 -24.71 30.90 -14.46
N LYS A 218 -23.90 31.92 -14.15
CA LYS A 218 -22.45 31.85 -14.41
C LYS A 218 -21.84 30.71 -13.59
N PRO A 219 -20.86 29.94 -14.13
CA PRO A 219 -20.26 28.82 -13.41
C PRO A 219 -19.77 29.15 -11.99
N GLU A 220 -19.16 30.32 -11.80
CA GLU A 220 -18.65 30.78 -10.50
C GLU A 220 -19.78 31.04 -9.51
N GLN A 221 -20.91 31.58 -9.99
CA GLN A 221 -22.11 31.80 -9.18
C GLN A 221 -22.74 30.46 -8.77
N THR A 222 -22.78 29.50 -9.69
CA THR A 222 -23.26 28.14 -9.43
C THR A 222 -22.39 27.43 -8.38
N ALA A 223 -21.06 27.45 -8.55
CA ALA A 223 -20.14 26.84 -7.59
C ALA A 223 -20.25 27.47 -6.19
N LYS A 224 -20.39 28.80 -6.13
CA LYS A 224 -20.60 29.51 -4.86
C LYS A 224 -21.94 29.13 -4.22
N ALA A 225 -23.02 29.07 -4.99
CA ALA A 225 -24.34 28.71 -4.47
C ALA A 225 -24.37 27.28 -3.90
N ILE A 226 -23.68 26.33 -4.54
CA ILE A 226 -23.51 24.97 -4.03
C ILE A 226 -22.75 24.98 -2.70
N HIS A 227 -21.63 25.72 -2.62
CA HIS A 227 -20.85 25.82 -1.40
C HIS A 227 -21.66 26.40 -0.23
N ASP A 228 -22.34 27.53 -0.45
CA ASP A 228 -23.18 28.18 0.56
C ASP A 228 -24.31 27.25 1.03
N PHE A 229 -24.94 26.53 0.10
CA PHE A 229 -26.02 25.59 0.40
C PHE A 229 -25.55 24.40 1.23
N ILE A 230 -24.35 23.85 0.94
CA ILE A 230 -23.75 22.79 1.74
C ILE A 230 -23.45 23.27 3.16
N GLU A 231 -22.92 24.48 3.34
CA GLU A 231 -22.66 25.05 4.67
C GLU A 231 -23.95 25.22 5.48
N GLN A 232 -25.00 25.78 4.86
CA GLN A 232 -26.32 25.91 5.49
C GLN A 232 -26.90 24.56 5.89
N THR A 233 -26.84 23.58 4.99
CA THR A 233 -27.31 22.21 5.22
C THR A 233 -26.55 21.53 6.35
N ARG A 234 -25.24 21.74 6.46
CA ARG A 234 -24.42 21.18 7.54
C ARG A 234 -24.68 21.89 8.87
N ALA A 235 -25.03 23.17 8.86
CA ALA A 235 -25.39 23.92 10.06
C ALA A 235 -26.74 23.46 10.64
N ASP A 236 -27.75 23.25 9.78
CA ASP A 236 -29.09 22.83 10.18
C ASP A 236 -29.16 21.33 10.51
N ARG A 237 -29.26 21.00 11.80
CA ARG A 237 -29.33 19.60 12.28
C ARG A 237 -30.74 19.01 12.20
N THR A 238 -31.77 19.82 11.98
CA THR A 238 -33.16 19.39 12.04
C THR A 238 -33.69 18.92 10.69
N ARG A 239 -33.02 19.33 9.61
CA ARG A 239 -33.38 18.97 8.24
C ARG A 239 -33.01 17.51 7.94
N SER A 240 -34.01 16.63 8.01
CA SER A 240 -33.91 15.30 7.44
C SER A 240 -33.88 15.42 5.92
N MET A 241 -32.72 15.23 5.32
CA MET A 241 -32.57 15.16 3.86
C MET A 241 -31.84 13.87 3.51
N ASP A 242 -32.25 13.27 2.41
CA ASP A 242 -31.49 12.19 1.78
C ASP A 242 -30.17 12.76 1.25
N ARG A 243 -29.10 12.50 2.00
CA ARG A 243 -27.76 13.03 1.69
C ARG A 243 -27.18 12.41 0.44
N ASP A 244 -27.54 11.17 0.14
CA ASP A 244 -27.00 10.44 -1.00
C ASP A 244 -27.57 11.07 -2.28
N GLN A 245 -28.89 11.23 -2.32
CA GLN A 245 -29.58 11.90 -3.42
C GLN A 245 -29.11 13.34 -3.61
N LEU A 246 -29.02 14.11 -2.51
CA LEU A 246 -28.57 15.50 -2.57
C LEU A 246 -27.12 15.63 -3.05
N SER A 247 -26.25 14.67 -2.69
CA SER A 247 -24.86 14.66 -3.16
C SER A 247 -24.76 14.37 -4.66
N ILE A 248 -25.66 13.53 -5.20
CA ILE A 248 -25.75 13.26 -6.63
C ILE A 248 -26.17 14.54 -7.38
N GLU A 249 -27.23 15.20 -6.93
CA GLU A 249 -27.77 16.43 -7.53
C GLU A 249 -26.76 17.58 -7.52
N LEU A 250 -26.21 17.90 -6.35
CA LEU A 250 -25.22 18.96 -6.20
C LEU A 250 -23.91 18.62 -6.91
N GLY A 251 -23.49 17.35 -6.88
CA GLY A 251 -22.32 16.87 -7.62
C GLY A 251 -22.47 17.02 -9.13
N ALA A 252 -23.64 16.64 -9.67
CA ALA A 252 -23.94 16.80 -11.10
C ALA A 252 -23.86 18.28 -11.52
N LEU A 253 -24.47 19.18 -10.75
CA LEU A 253 -24.47 20.61 -11.02
C LEU A 253 -23.07 21.23 -10.89
N TRP A 254 -22.29 20.82 -9.89
CA TRP A 254 -20.91 21.27 -9.72
C TRP A 254 -20.05 20.82 -10.92
N GLY A 255 -20.17 19.56 -11.33
CA GLY A 255 -19.46 19.02 -12.49
C GLY A 255 -19.84 19.73 -13.79
N ALA A 256 -21.11 20.06 -13.98
CA ALA A 256 -21.58 20.84 -15.13
C ALA A 256 -21.01 22.26 -15.15
N ALA A 257 -20.95 22.94 -14.00
CA ALA A 257 -20.31 24.25 -13.88
C ALA A 257 -18.82 24.15 -14.26
N LEU A 258 -18.13 23.10 -13.82
CA LEU A 258 -16.72 22.88 -14.13
C LEU A 258 -16.48 22.64 -15.63
N CYS A 259 -17.29 21.78 -16.26
CA CYS A 259 -17.22 21.54 -17.71
C CYS A 259 -17.37 22.85 -18.50
N ASN A 260 -18.30 23.72 -18.08
CA ASN A 260 -18.55 24.99 -18.74
C ASN A 260 -17.38 25.99 -18.55
N ALA A 261 -16.85 26.12 -17.34
CA ALA A 261 -15.79 27.09 -17.03
C ALA A 261 -14.41 26.68 -17.55
N ALA A 262 -14.05 25.41 -17.40
CA ALA A 262 -12.69 24.91 -17.65
C ALA A 262 -12.57 24.10 -18.94
N ARG A 263 -13.67 23.91 -19.69
CA ARG A 263 -13.75 23.04 -20.89
C ARG A 263 -13.40 21.58 -20.62
N TRP A 264 -13.67 21.13 -19.40
CA TRP A 264 -13.55 19.71 -19.05
C TRP A 264 -14.77 18.93 -19.60
N ARG A 265 -14.68 17.61 -19.62
CA ARG A 265 -15.73 16.73 -20.15
C ARG A 265 -16.04 15.57 -19.20
N TRP A 266 -17.27 15.08 -19.27
CA TRP A 266 -17.69 13.89 -18.53
C TRP A 266 -17.20 12.61 -19.21
N LEU A 267 -16.60 11.70 -18.45
CA LEU A 267 -16.14 10.38 -18.90
C LEU A 267 -16.39 9.33 -17.81
N SER A 268 -16.45 8.05 -18.22
CA SER A 268 -16.29 6.91 -17.33
C SER A 268 -14.81 6.55 -17.27
N VAL A 269 -14.17 6.73 -16.11
CA VAL A 269 -12.73 6.50 -15.90
C VAL A 269 -12.56 5.19 -15.13
N GLY A 270 -11.92 4.21 -15.76
CA GLY A 270 -11.76 2.87 -15.16
C GLY A 270 -10.58 2.12 -15.72
N ARG A 271 -10.29 0.96 -15.13
CA ARG A 271 -9.37 -0.01 -15.76
C ARG A 271 -10.11 -0.76 -16.84
N LYS A 272 -9.44 -1.04 -17.96
CA LYS A 272 -9.99 -1.89 -19.02
C LYS A 272 -10.61 -3.18 -18.45
N GLY A 273 -11.88 -3.43 -18.79
CA GLY A 273 -12.64 -4.59 -18.32
C GLY A 273 -13.22 -4.49 -16.91
N LYS A 274 -13.14 -3.33 -16.24
CA LYS A 274 -13.82 -3.05 -14.98
C LYS A 274 -14.82 -1.92 -15.15
N ALA A 275 -15.87 -1.90 -14.32
CA ALA A 275 -16.76 -0.76 -14.22
C ALA A 275 -15.94 0.51 -13.91
N GLY A 276 -16.08 1.51 -14.78
CA GLY A 276 -15.48 2.83 -14.59
C GLY A 276 -16.28 3.66 -13.59
N VAL A 277 -15.66 4.75 -13.15
CA VAL A 277 -16.26 5.75 -12.27
C VAL A 277 -16.60 6.98 -13.12
N THR A 278 -17.81 7.49 -12.99
CA THR A 278 -18.22 8.74 -13.65
C THR A 278 -17.42 9.91 -13.10
N ALA A 279 -16.74 10.62 -13.98
CA ALA A 279 -15.83 11.71 -13.63
C ALA A 279 -15.88 12.86 -14.63
N VAL A 280 -15.46 14.04 -14.18
CA VAL A 280 -15.16 15.20 -15.02
C VAL A 280 -13.64 15.24 -15.21
N VAL A 281 -13.20 15.27 -16.47
CA VAL A 281 -11.81 15.06 -16.87
C VAL A 281 -11.35 16.23 -17.74
N ASN A 282 -10.11 16.68 -17.53
CA ASN A 282 -9.52 17.72 -18.36
C ASN A 282 -9.17 17.22 -19.79
N GLU A 283 -8.83 18.14 -20.69
CA GLU A 283 -8.68 17.86 -22.12
C GLU A 283 -7.67 16.74 -22.43
N ASN A 284 -6.51 16.76 -21.77
CA ASN A 284 -5.44 15.78 -21.95
C ASN A 284 -5.53 14.54 -21.04
N GLY A 285 -6.61 14.38 -20.27
CA GLY A 285 -6.79 13.24 -19.37
C GLY A 285 -5.80 13.17 -18.20
N SER A 286 -5.07 14.23 -17.90
CA SER A 286 -4.13 14.27 -16.77
C SER A 286 -4.83 14.27 -15.41
N PHE A 287 -6.03 14.85 -15.32
CA PHE A 287 -6.77 15.02 -14.07
C PHE A 287 -8.21 14.57 -14.20
N ALA A 288 -8.74 14.00 -13.13
CA ALA A 288 -10.13 13.60 -13.01
C ALA A 288 -10.70 14.02 -11.64
N VAL A 289 -11.95 14.47 -11.62
CA VAL A 289 -12.73 14.68 -10.39
C VAL A 289 -13.95 13.76 -10.48
N ASN A 290 -14.31 13.06 -9.41
CA ASN A 290 -15.65 12.49 -9.28
C ASN A 290 -16.50 13.47 -8.45
N PRO A 291 -17.36 14.30 -9.08
CA PRO A 291 -18.09 15.34 -8.36
C PRO A 291 -19.06 14.77 -7.32
N PHE A 292 -19.63 13.59 -7.56
CA PHE A 292 -20.55 12.93 -6.62
C PHE A 292 -19.81 12.53 -5.34
N ALA A 293 -18.65 11.88 -5.49
CA ALA A 293 -17.83 11.49 -4.34
C ALA A 293 -17.28 12.70 -3.58
N LEU A 294 -16.90 13.78 -4.29
CA LEU A 294 -16.46 15.03 -3.69
C LEU A 294 -17.54 15.63 -2.78
N ILE A 295 -18.74 15.84 -3.32
CA ILE A 295 -19.84 16.45 -2.54
C ILE A 295 -20.28 15.52 -1.41
N TYR A 296 -20.42 14.22 -1.67
CA TYR A 296 -20.74 13.24 -0.64
C TYR A 296 -19.73 13.26 0.51
N GLY A 297 -18.43 13.27 0.18
CA GLY A 297 -17.35 13.38 1.16
C GLY A 297 -17.51 14.61 2.05
N ILE A 298 -17.74 15.78 1.46
CA ILE A 298 -17.95 17.04 2.20
C ILE A 298 -19.19 16.97 3.11
N MET A 299 -20.28 16.37 2.64
CA MET A 299 -21.55 16.28 3.37
C MET A 299 -21.58 15.19 4.46
N SER A 300 -20.76 14.13 4.31
CA SER A 300 -20.79 12.96 5.19
C SER A 300 -20.45 13.30 6.66
N THR A 301 -19.54 14.26 6.90
CA THR A 301 -19.11 14.65 8.25
C THR A 301 -18.81 16.14 8.38
N LYS A 302 -19.13 16.70 9.55
CA LYS A 302 -18.81 18.11 9.90
C LYS A 302 -17.30 18.37 10.00
N LYS A 303 -16.49 17.33 10.15
CA LYS A 303 -15.03 17.45 10.22
C LYS A 303 -14.40 17.76 8.86
N ASN A 304 -15.06 17.39 7.76
CA ASN A 304 -14.53 17.63 6.42
C ASN A 304 -14.67 19.11 6.05
N VAL A 305 -13.63 19.70 5.49
CA VAL A 305 -13.69 21.09 5.03
C VAL A 305 -14.45 21.12 3.70
N ASN A 306 -15.39 22.06 3.56
CA ASN A 306 -16.07 22.29 2.29
C ASN A 306 -15.15 23.07 1.34
N ASN A 307 -14.25 22.32 0.70
CA ASN A 307 -13.26 22.82 -0.25
C ASN A 307 -13.77 22.89 -1.70
N ALA A 308 -15.05 22.59 -1.96
CA ALA A 308 -15.60 22.50 -3.31
C ALA A 308 -15.43 23.78 -4.14
N LEU A 309 -15.63 24.96 -3.52
CA LEU A 309 -15.42 26.25 -4.19
C LEU A 309 -13.94 26.55 -4.42
N LEU A 310 -13.08 26.20 -3.46
CA LEU A 310 -11.64 26.38 -3.59
C LEU A 310 -11.09 25.53 -4.74
N LEU A 311 -11.44 24.24 -4.79
CA LEU A 311 -11.03 23.32 -5.85
C LEU A 311 -11.51 23.81 -7.22
N PHE A 312 -12.77 24.25 -7.33
CA PHE A 312 -13.30 24.84 -8.56
C PHE A 312 -12.46 26.02 -9.05
N ASN A 313 -12.13 26.96 -8.16
CA ASN A 313 -11.32 28.15 -8.49
C ASN A 313 -9.89 27.78 -8.89
N MET A 314 -9.29 26.78 -8.23
CA MET A 314 -7.95 26.30 -8.58
C MET A 314 -7.92 25.71 -10.00
N ILE A 315 -8.92 24.89 -10.34
CA ILE A 315 -9.02 24.29 -11.67
C ILE A 315 -9.23 25.38 -12.74
N CYS A 316 -10.19 26.28 -12.53
CA CYS A 316 -10.50 27.33 -13.51
C CYS A 316 -9.36 28.34 -13.71
N SER A 317 -8.48 28.50 -12.71
CA SER A 317 -7.29 29.36 -12.82
C SER A 317 -6.06 28.67 -13.42
N GLY A 318 -6.16 27.39 -13.80
CA GLY A 318 -5.04 26.62 -14.35
C GLY A 318 -3.93 26.34 -13.35
N ARG A 319 -4.18 26.51 -12.04
CA ARG A 319 -3.18 26.33 -10.96
C ARG A 319 -3.11 24.87 -10.49
N MET A 320 -3.09 23.94 -11.44
CA MET A 320 -2.96 22.51 -11.17
C MET A 320 -1.46 22.13 -11.14
N PRO A 321 -1.04 21.17 -10.29
CA PRO A 321 0.32 20.66 -10.36
C PRO A 321 0.58 19.99 -11.72
N GLU A 322 1.84 19.77 -12.07
CA GLU A 322 2.17 18.98 -13.25
C GLU A 322 1.69 17.52 -13.08
N SER A 323 1.13 16.95 -14.15
CA SER A 323 0.74 15.54 -14.22
C SER A 323 0.92 15.05 -15.66
N ALA A 324 1.16 13.76 -15.81
CA ALA A 324 1.34 13.15 -17.12
C ALA A 324 -0.01 13.04 -17.85
N ASP A 325 0.01 13.21 -19.17
CA ASP A 325 -1.16 13.00 -20.01
C ASP A 325 -1.75 11.59 -19.80
N ASN A 326 -3.09 11.51 -19.78
CA ASN A 326 -3.86 10.29 -19.56
C ASN A 326 -3.54 9.56 -18.23
N SER A 327 -2.97 10.24 -17.24
CA SER A 327 -2.75 9.63 -15.92
C SER A 327 -4.03 9.56 -15.07
N TYR A 328 -5.04 10.37 -15.41
CA TYR A 328 -6.29 10.53 -14.67
C TYR A 328 -6.06 10.69 -13.16
N THR A 329 -5.15 11.58 -12.77
CA THR A 329 -4.84 11.86 -11.37
C THR A 329 -6.09 12.42 -10.67
N TRP A 330 -6.57 11.70 -9.65
CA TRP A 330 -7.80 12.07 -8.94
C TRP A 330 -7.59 13.30 -8.05
N LEU A 331 -8.52 14.25 -8.15
CA LEU A 331 -8.62 15.42 -7.30
C LEU A 331 -9.78 15.22 -6.30
N SER A 332 -9.51 15.46 -5.02
CA SER A 332 -10.46 15.27 -3.90
C SER A 332 -10.32 16.36 -2.85
#